data_AF-A0A179SB25-F1
#
_entry.id   AF-A0A179SB25-F1
#
_cell.length_a   1.000
_cell.length_b   1.000
_cell.length_c   1.000
_cell.angle_alpha   90.00
_cell.angle_beta   90.00
_cell.angle_gamma   90.00
#
_symmetry.space_group_name_H-M   'P 1'
#
loop_
_entity.id
_entity.type
_entity.pdbx_description
1 polymer ?
#
loop_
_entity_poly.entity_id
_entity_poly.type
_entity_poly.pdbx_seq_one_letter_code
_entity_poly.pdbx_strand_id
1 'polypeptide(L)'
;MSPLRPFLLVALLAAGAAPAAADDPVARWQRADAACALPASPLANQACEDRDRSAAALRRQGWCEARATGPYDHWGWQRCTPAATARAMPRRRARPHA
;
A
#
# COMPACT_ATOMS: atom_id res chain seq x y z
N MET A 1 -28.91 29.85 29.87
CA MET A 1 -28.72 28.41 29.64
C MET A 1 -28.14 28.24 28.24
N SER A 2 -26.84 27.98 28.11
CA SER A 2 -26.12 27.99 26.82
C SER A 2 -26.38 26.71 26.00
N PRO A 3 -26.86 26.79 24.75
CA PRO A 3 -27.12 25.64 23.88
C PRO A 3 -25.87 25.15 23.12
N LEU A 4 -24.66 25.40 23.64
CA LEU A 4 -23.39 25.10 22.95
C LEU A 4 -22.90 23.66 23.15
N ARG A 5 -23.44 22.93 24.13
CA ARG A 5 -23.04 21.56 24.46
C ARG A 5 -23.48 20.46 23.48
N PRO A 6 -24.67 20.49 22.86
CA PRO A 6 -25.10 19.40 21.98
C PRO A 6 -24.35 19.40 20.63
N PHE A 7 -23.87 20.56 20.16
CA PHE A 7 -23.11 20.66 18.91
C PHE A 7 -21.72 20.01 19.01
N LEU A 8 -21.06 20.10 20.17
CA LEU A 8 -19.76 19.46 20.40
C LEU A 8 -19.85 17.94 20.33
N LEU A 9 -20.94 17.36 20.85
CA LEU A 9 -21.13 15.91 20.84
C LEU A 9 -21.36 15.37 19.42
N VAL A 10 -22.09 16.10 18.57
CA VAL A 10 -22.30 15.71 17.16
C VAL A 10 -21.00 15.78 16.35
N ALA A 11 -20.16 16.80 16.58
CA ALA A 11 -18.86 16.91 15.92
C ALA A 11 -17.89 15.78 16.34
N LEU A 12 -17.90 15.36 17.61
CA LEU A 12 -17.11 14.23 18.11
C LEU A 12 -17.56 12.88 17.54
N LEU A 13 -18.87 12.69 17.34
CA LEU A 13 -19.42 11.46 16.75
C LEU A 13 -19.10 11.32 15.25
N ALA A 14 -19.00 12.43 14.52
CA ALA A 14 -18.58 12.42 13.11
C ALA A 14 -17.07 12.11 12.92
N ALA A 15 -16.24 12.41 13.92
CA ALA A 15 -14.81 12.09 13.88
C ALA A 15 -14.50 10.60 14.14
N GLY A 16 -15.45 9.84 14.70
CA GLY A 16 -15.29 8.42 15.04
C GLY A 16 -15.68 7.44 13.94
N ALA A 17 -16.34 7.91 12.87
CA ALA A 17 -16.62 7.09 11.70
C ALA A 17 -15.41 7.11 10.76
N ALA A 18 -14.28 6.56 11.21
CA ALA A 18 -13.29 6.05 10.27
C ALA A 18 -14.05 5.07 9.36
N PRO A 19 -14.08 5.28 8.04
CA PRO A 19 -14.74 4.34 7.16
C PRO A 19 -14.14 2.97 7.47
N ALA A 20 -14.96 1.92 7.49
CA ALA A 20 -14.48 0.57 7.29
C ALA A 20 -13.82 0.56 5.91
N ALA A 21 -12.58 1.03 5.86
CA ALA A 21 -11.80 1.18 4.65
C ALA A 21 -11.70 -0.23 4.12
N ALA A 22 -12.28 -0.47 2.95
CA ALA A 22 -11.88 -1.59 2.12
C ALA A 22 -10.35 -1.61 2.18
N ASP A 23 -9.79 -2.64 2.81
CA ASP A 23 -8.40 -2.67 3.27
C ASP A 23 -7.48 -2.26 2.12
N ASP A 24 -7.06 -0.98 2.10
CA ASP A 24 -6.19 -0.49 1.04
C ASP A 24 -4.88 -1.26 1.19
N PRO A 25 -4.54 -2.14 0.22
CA PRO A 25 -3.39 -3.00 0.35
C PRO A 25 -2.10 -2.19 0.39
N VAL A 26 -2.08 -0.99 -0.20
CA VAL A 26 -0.94 -0.06 -0.13
C VAL A 26 -0.85 0.56 1.26
N ALA A 27 -1.96 1.05 1.82
CA ALA A 27 -1.97 1.59 3.18
C ALA A 27 -1.59 0.54 4.24
N ARG A 28 -1.98 -0.72 4.05
CA ARG A 28 -1.55 -1.84 4.90
C ARG A 28 -0.03 -2.04 4.83
N TRP A 29 0.53 -2.05 3.62
CA TRP A 29 1.97 -2.17 3.43
C TRP A 29 2.72 -0.98 4.05
N GLN A 30 2.24 0.25 3.87
CA GLN A 30 2.86 1.46 4.44
C GLN A 30 2.91 1.43 5.97
N ARG A 31 1.85 0.93 6.63
CA ARG A 31 1.85 0.74 8.09
C ARG A 31 2.90 -0.26 8.55
N ALA A 32 3.05 -1.37 7.84
CA ALA A 32 4.07 -2.37 8.15
C ALA A 32 5.49 -1.85 7.88
N ASP A 33 5.68 -1.07 6.81
CA ASP A 33 6.95 -0.42 6.48
C ASP A 33 7.39 0.58 7.56
N ALA A 34 6.48 1.46 7.99
CA ALA A 34 6.74 2.40 9.07
C ALA A 34 7.08 1.71 10.40
N ALA A 35 6.38 0.60 10.71
CA ALA A 35 6.66 -0.19 11.91
C ALA A 35 8.00 -0.96 11.81
N CYS A 36 8.39 -1.40 10.62
CA CYS A 36 9.68 -2.04 10.37
C CYS A 36 10.86 -1.07 10.54
N ALA A 37 10.66 0.24 10.33
CA ALA A 37 11.67 1.27 10.55
C ALA A 37 11.91 1.63 12.04
N LEU A 38 11.12 1.06 12.96
CA LEU A 38 11.31 1.23 14.40
C LEU A 38 12.58 0.53 14.90
N PRO A 39 13.08 0.88 16.10
CA PRO A 39 14.22 0.19 16.70
C PRO A 39 14.03 -1.34 16.78
N ALA A 40 15.13 -2.07 16.62
CA ALA A 40 15.15 -3.52 16.58
C ALA A 40 14.45 -4.12 17.81
N SER A 41 13.37 -4.85 17.53
CA SER A 41 12.53 -5.52 18.53
C SER A 41 11.79 -6.67 17.85
N PRO A 42 11.26 -7.65 18.62
CA PRO A 42 10.44 -8.72 18.05
C PRO A 42 9.25 -8.18 17.25
N LEU A 43 8.65 -7.07 17.70
CA LEU A 43 7.56 -6.39 16.99
C LEU A 43 8.03 -5.80 15.65
N ALA A 44 9.18 -5.11 15.63
CA ALA A 44 9.74 -4.56 14.41
C ALA A 44 10.10 -5.68 13.40
N ASN A 45 10.66 -6.79 13.87
CA ASN A 45 10.95 -7.96 13.03
C ASN A 45 9.67 -8.52 12.38
N GLN A 46 8.62 -8.72 13.18
CA GLN A 46 7.33 -9.17 12.66
C GLN A 46 6.75 -8.19 11.64
N ALA A 47 6.84 -6.88 11.91
CA ALA A 47 6.39 -5.85 10.97
C ALA A 47 7.16 -5.89 9.64
N CYS A 48 8.46 -6.16 9.66
CA CYS A 48 9.26 -6.35 8.45
C CYS A 48 8.81 -7.57 7.63
N GLU A 49 8.51 -8.70 8.29
CA GLU A 49 7.96 -9.88 7.60
C GLU A 49 6.58 -9.58 6.99
N ASP A 50 5.71 -8.88 7.72
CA ASP A 50 4.39 -8.49 7.23
C ASP A 50 4.47 -7.48 6.08
N ARG A 51 5.46 -6.57 6.10
CA ARG A 51 5.79 -5.68 4.99
C ARG A 51 6.15 -6.49 3.75
N ASP A 52 7.04 -7.48 3.88
CA ASP A 52 7.51 -8.28 2.75
C ASP A 52 6.39 -9.17 2.17
N ARG A 53 5.55 -9.75 3.04
CA ARG A 53 4.37 -10.50 2.63
C ARG A 53 3.37 -9.62 1.87
N SER A 54 3.15 -8.40 2.35
CA SER A 54 2.27 -7.42 1.72
C SER A 54 2.83 -6.94 0.38
N ALA A 55 4.14 -6.70 0.29
CA ALA A 55 4.82 -6.37 -0.97
C ALA A 55 4.66 -7.48 -2.01
N ALA A 56 4.81 -8.75 -1.60
CA ALA A 56 4.59 -9.88 -2.49
C ALA A 56 3.13 -9.97 -2.97
N ALA A 57 2.16 -9.68 -2.10
CA ALA A 57 0.75 -9.64 -2.47
C ALA A 57 0.44 -8.51 -3.45
N LEU A 58 0.97 -7.30 -3.22
CA LEU A 58 0.84 -6.14 -4.11
C LEU A 58 1.36 -6.46 -5.52
N ARG A 59 2.55 -7.05 -5.63
CA ARG A 59 3.11 -7.49 -6.94
C ARG A 59 2.17 -8.45 -7.68
N ARG A 60 1.59 -9.44 -6.98
CA ARG A 60 0.61 -10.38 -7.58
C ARG A 60 -0.67 -9.68 -8.04
N GLN A 61 -1.04 -8.57 -7.41
CA GLN A 61 -2.22 -7.77 -7.77
C GLN A 61 -1.94 -6.75 -8.88
N GLY A 62 -0.74 -6.75 -9.47
CA GLY A 62 -0.35 -5.84 -10.55
C GLY A 62 0.08 -4.46 -10.07
N TRP A 63 0.57 -4.36 -8.83
CA TRP A 63 1.26 -3.17 -8.34
C TRP A 63 2.77 -3.29 -8.55
N CYS A 64 3.39 -2.16 -8.85
CA CYS A 64 4.82 -2.00 -9.08
C CYS A 64 5.37 -0.99 -8.06
N GLU A 65 6.58 -1.24 -7.55
CA GLU A 65 7.27 -0.27 -6.71
C GLU A 65 7.59 0.98 -7.52
N ALA A 66 7.17 2.13 -7.00
CA ALA A 66 7.54 3.44 -7.47
C ALA A 66 8.73 3.91 -6.64
N ARG A 67 9.92 3.95 -7.25
CA ARG A 67 11.05 4.65 -6.68
C ARG A 67 10.77 6.14 -6.79
N ALA A 68 10.99 6.89 -5.71
CA ALA A 68 10.97 8.34 -5.76
C ALA A 68 11.96 8.83 -6.84
N THR A 69 11.46 9.49 -7.89
CA THR A 69 12.26 10.00 -9.01
C THR A 69 12.59 11.47 -8.87
N GLY A 70 11.80 12.22 -8.10
CA GLY A 70 12.02 13.61 -7.76
C GLY A 70 12.02 13.88 -6.26
N PRO A 71 12.35 15.12 -5.85
CA PRO A 71 12.42 15.52 -4.44
C PRO A 71 11.06 15.53 -3.73
N TYR A 72 9.96 15.52 -4.47
CA TYR A 72 8.59 15.48 -3.95
C TYR A 72 7.91 14.13 -4.16
N ASP A 73 8.61 13.17 -4.77
CA ASP A 73 8.08 11.82 -4.93
C ASP A 73 8.33 11.03 -3.67
N HIS A 74 7.36 10.21 -3.29
CA HIS A 74 7.50 9.29 -2.18
C HIS A 74 7.73 7.88 -2.73
N TRP A 75 8.62 7.13 -2.07
CA TRP A 75 8.71 5.70 -2.27
C TRP A 75 7.35 5.06 -1.98
N GLY A 76 6.88 4.18 -2.85
CA GLY A 76 5.56 3.59 -2.68
C GLY A 76 5.18 2.60 -3.76
N TRP A 77 3.87 2.41 -3.94
CA TRP A 77 3.31 1.48 -4.89
C TRP A 77 2.39 2.20 -5.87
N GLN A 78 2.54 1.88 -7.16
CA GLN A 78 1.68 2.35 -8.23
C GLN A 78 1.15 1.17 -9.04
N ARG A 79 0.04 1.33 -9.76
CA ARG A 79 -0.42 0.31 -10.70
C ARG A 79 0.64 0.16 -11.79
N CYS A 80 1.04 -1.08 -12.08
CA CYS A 80 1.98 -1.32 -13.18
C CYS A 80 1.38 -0.79 -14.49
N THR A 81 2.12 0.04 -15.23
CA THR A 81 1.68 0.45 -16.57
C THR A 81 1.67 -0.77 -17.51
N PRO A 82 0.67 -0.90 -18.39
CA PRO A 82 0.52 -2.08 -19.26
C PRO A 82 1.73 -2.35 -20.18
N ALA A 83 2.58 -1.33 -20.42
CA ALA A 83 3.80 -1.48 -21.21
C ALA A 83 4.88 -2.32 -20.50
N ALA A 84 4.90 -2.37 -19.17
CA ALA A 84 5.88 -3.15 -18.40
C ALA A 84 5.56 -4.66 -18.42
N THR A 85 4.29 -5.03 -18.39
CA THR A 85 3.81 -6.42 -18.42
C THR A 85 4.09 -7.10 -19.77
N ALA A 86 4.10 -6.34 -20.87
CA ALA A 86 4.42 -6.87 -22.20
C ALA A 86 5.87 -7.36 -22.33
N ARG A 87 6.80 -6.85 -21.52
CA ARG A 87 8.21 -7.30 -21.52
C ARG A 87 8.45 -8.56 -20.69
N ALA A 88 7.56 -8.87 -19.74
CA ALA A 88 7.68 -10.04 -18.88
C ALA A 88 7.10 -11.31 -19.51
N MET A 89 6.33 -11.20 -20.60
CA MET A 89 5.82 -12.36 -21.32
C MET A 89 6.88 -12.86 -22.31
N PRO A 90 7.45 -14.07 -22.14
CA PRO A 90 8.30 -14.65 -23.16
C PRO A 90 7.44 -14.90 -24.38
N ARG A 91 7.64 -14.10 -25.43
CA ARG A 91 7.06 -14.35 -26.76
C ARG A 91 7.49 -15.75 -27.18
N ARG A 92 6.60 -16.74 -27.04
CA ARG A 92 6.74 -18.04 -27.67
C ARG A 92 6.83 -17.78 -29.17
N ARG A 93 8.05 -17.79 -29.70
CA ARG A 93 8.28 -17.86 -31.15
C ARG A 93 7.63 -19.15 -31.62
N ALA A 94 6.59 -19.04 -32.43
CA ALA A 94 6.09 -20.16 -33.21
C ALA A 94 7.24 -20.64 -34.11
N ARG A 95 7.66 -21.89 -33.91
CA ARG A 95 8.68 -22.56 -34.72
C ARG A 95 8.02 -22.85 -36.08
N PRO A 96 8.56 -22.39 -37.22
CA PRO A 96 8.10 -22.87 -38.51
C PRO A 96 8.52 -24.34 -38.64
N HIS A 97 7.54 -25.22 -38.84
CA HIS A 97 7.81 -26.57 -39.30
C HIS A 97 8.19 -26.50 -40.78
N ALA A 98 9.42 -26.93 -41.08
CA ALA A 98 9.85 -27.33 -42.41
C ALA A 98 9.51 -28.82 -42.60
#